data_AF-A0A7R9A7Q1-F1
#
_entry.id   AF-A0A7R9A7Q1-F1
#
_cell.length_a   1.000
_cell.length_b   1.000
_cell.length_c   1.000
_cell.angle_alpha   90.00
_cell.angle_beta   90.00
_cell.angle_gamma   90.00
#
_symmetry.space_group_name_H-M   'P 1'
#
loop_
_entity.id
_entity.type
_entity.pdbx_description
1 polymer ?
#
loop_
_entity_poly.entity_id
_entity_poly.type
_entity_poly.pdbx_seq_one_letter_code
_entity_poly.pdbx_strand_id
1 'polypeptide(L)'
;MVPPPVGSMALTSLRFASLFLLHDPVFDGASAPSPFPGPADGLANSTVHPGNPDKTPSPSEDPYVEQGESAFREVKQLLEKDDWETVEEEDGIVVKKHYNDKYKRYDYLSETVLNASAEVIFNELWWHYERSPTWNAETTGVEIIKRISNDTMIARVISADQGSPYITRRDFLSVYSWHHVDDTFYICYVSTEFPGAPSNEEYTRGSHNPSCFVISPRADGFTAFRSVLNADAKVYAFLEPIFRVAMIRAMINYAAALREYAPKLEGLS
;
A
#
# COMPACT_ATOMS: atom_id res chain seq x y z
N MET A 1 30.24 59.01 17.85
CA MET A 1 29.36 58.12 18.63
C MET A 1 28.71 57.17 17.65
N VAL A 2 29.16 55.93 17.64
CA VAL A 2 28.77 54.85 16.71
C VAL A 2 27.92 53.87 17.52
N PRO A 3 26.75 53.41 17.03
CA PRO A 3 25.93 52.45 17.77
C PRO A 3 26.59 51.05 17.76
N PRO A 4 26.36 50.21 18.79
CA PRO A 4 26.94 48.87 18.83
C PRO A 4 26.23 47.94 17.82
N PRO A 5 26.93 46.91 17.30
CA PRO A 5 26.33 45.96 16.37
C PRO A 5 25.42 44.97 17.10
N VAL A 6 24.25 44.73 16.49
CA VAL A 6 23.29 43.70 16.86
C VAL A 6 23.90 42.32 16.62
N GLY A 7 23.98 41.51 17.68
CA GLY A 7 24.44 40.13 17.60
C GLY A 7 23.47 39.28 16.78
N SER A 8 23.94 38.76 15.65
CA SER A 8 23.30 37.68 14.93
C SER A 8 23.66 36.36 15.63
N MET A 9 22.73 35.83 16.43
CA MET A 9 22.81 34.46 16.93
C MET A 9 22.61 33.52 15.74
N ALA A 10 23.69 32.83 15.35
CA ALA A 10 23.62 31.65 14.50
C ALA A 10 22.81 30.56 15.22
N LEU A 11 21.62 30.26 14.69
CA LEU A 11 20.81 29.12 15.11
C LEU A 11 21.58 27.84 14.77
N THR A 12 22.07 27.22 15.85
CA THR A 12 22.76 25.93 15.82
C THR A 12 21.81 24.85 15.32
N SER A 13 22.27 24.13 14.30
CA SER A 13 21.73 22.86 13.79
C SER A 13 21.35 21.93 14.96
N LEU A 14 20.06 21.74 15.19
CA LEU A 14 19.53 20.70 16.08
C LEU A 14 19.49 19.38 15.33
N ARG A 15 20.55 18.58 15.52
CA ARG A 15 20.55 17.14 15.22
C ARG A 15 19.60 16.45 16.21
N PHE A 16 18.38 16.14 15.77
CA PHE A 16 17.48 15.22 16.48
C PHE A 16 17.49 13.87 15.76
N ALA A 17 18.54 13.09 15.99
CA ALA A 17 18.58 11.65 15.73
C ALA A 17 19.83 11.08 16.40
N SER A 18 19.72 10.82 17.70
CA SER A 18 20.65 9.93 18.42
C SER A 18 20.02 9.63 19.77
N LEU A 19 19.08 8.71 19.79
CA LEU A 19 18.83 7.88 20.97
C LEU A 19 18.25 6.55 20.47
N PHE A 20 18.80 5.46 21.01
CA PHE A 20 18.44 4.05 20.78
C PHE A 20 19.14 3.33 19.62
N LEU A 21 20.45 3.11 19.80
CA LEU A 21 21.06 1.81 19.50
C LEU A 21 21.87 1.40 20.73
N LEU A 22 21.56 0.22 21.29
CA LEU A 22 22.46 -0.73 21.95
C LEU A 22 21.64 -1.68 22.85
N HIS A 23 21.18 -2.80 22.28
CA HIS A 23 21.51 -4.16 22.75
C HIS A 23 20.69 -5.20 21.97
N ASP A 24 21.37 -5.99 21.14
CA ASP A 24 21.05 -7.42 20.95
C ASP A 24 21.82 -8.19 22.06
N PRO A 25 21.35 -9.35 22.57
CA PRO A 25 21.26 -10.56 21.74
C PRO A 25 20.16 -11.60 22.05
N VAL A 26 19.83 -12.36 20.99
CA VAL A 26 19.45 -13.79 20.94
C VAL A 26 18.13 -14.20 21.60
N PHE A 27 17.16 -14.62 20.77
CA PHE A 27 16.10 -15.54 21.17
C PHE A 27 16.12 -16.79 20.30
N ASP A 28 16.23 -17.93 20.98
CA ASP A 28 16.18 -19.29 20.48
C ASP A 28 14.85 -19.61 19.78
N GLY A 29 14.96 -20.49 18.78
CA GLY A 29 13.83 -20.98 17.99
C GLY A 29 12.82 -21.78 18.82
N ALA A 30 11.54 -21.44 18.65
CA ALA A 30 10.43 -22.36 18.76
C ALA A 30 9.24 -21.80 17.97
N SER A 31 9.00 -22.36 16.79
CA SER A 31 7.81 -22.08 15.97
C SER A 31 6.58 -22.61 16.71
N ALA A 32 5.69 -21.72 17.15
CA ALA A 32 4.36 -22.13 17.60
C ALA A 32 3.49 -22.43 16.36
N PRO A 33 2.73 -23.54 16.33
CA PRO A 33 1.86 -23.85 15.19
C PRO A 33 0.65 -22.90 15.13
N SER A 34 0.32 -22.44 13.92
CA SER A 34 -0.86 -21.61 13.63
C SER A 34 -2.17 -22.34 14.00
N PRO A 35 -3.17 -21.65 14.59
CA PRO A 35 -4.40 -22.29 15.09
C PRO A 35 -5.55 -22.38 14.06
N PHE A 36 -5.32 -22.18 12.76
CA PHE A 36 -6.40 -22.13 11.77
C PHE A 36 -6.44 -23.37 10.86
N PRO A 37 -7.63 -23.97 10.64
CA PRO A 37 -7.81 -25.06 9.69
C PRO A 37 -7.67 -24.53 8.25
N GLY A 38 -6.90 -25.23 7.42
CA GLY A 38 -6.70 -24.89 6.01
C GLY A 38 -8.00 -24.95 5.18
N PRO A 39 -8.06 -24.27 4.03
CA PRO A 39 -9.26 -24.20 3.22
C PRO A 39 -9.54 -25.56 2.57
N ALA A 40 -10.81 -25.96 2.60
CA ALA A 40 -11.31 -27.18 1.97
C ALA A 40 -11.24 -27.07 0.44
N ASP A 41 -10.70 -28.13 -0.17
CA ASP A 41 -10.66 -28.32 -1.62
C ASP A 41 -12.05 -28.26 -2.26
N GLY A 42 -12.17 -27.49 -3.34
CA GLY A 42 -13.39 -27.38 -4.13
C GLY A 42 -13.15 -26.70 -5.47
N LEU A 43 -12.35 -27.33 -6.35
CA LEU A 43 -12.24 -26.93 -7.76
C LEU A 43 -13.59 -27.16 -8.48
N ALA A 44 -14.09 -26.12 -9.15
CA ALA A 44 -14.91 -26.28 -10.34
C ALA A 44 -14.58 -25.17 -11.35
N ASN A 45 -14.00 -25.61 -12.47
CA ASN A 45 -13.67 -24.84 -13.67
C ASN A 45 -14.76 -23.82 -14.05
N SER A 46 -14.37 -22.56 -14.15
CA SER A 46 -15.11 -21.57 -14.95
C SER A 46 -14.18 -21.02 -16.02
N THR A 47 -14.52 -21.33 -17.26
CA THR A 47 -13.87 -20.91 -18.49
C THR A 47 -13.72 -19.39 -18.53
N VAL A 48 -12.48 -18.92 -18.66
CA VAL A 48 -12.16 -17.50 -18.85
C VAL A 48 -12.62 -17.08 -20.24
N HIS A 49 -13.63 -16.21 -20.32
CA HIS A 49 -13.92 -15.45 -21.52
C HIS A 49 -13.20 -14.10 -21.46
N PRO A 50 -12.41 -13.71 -22.47
CA PRO A 50 -11.85 -12.37 -22.53
C PRO A 50 -12.99 -11.35 -22.69
N GLY A 51 -13.09 -10.42 -21.74
CA GLY A 51 -14.07 -9.34 -21.75
C GLY A 51 -13.84 -8.36 -22.90
N ASN A 52 -14.93 -7.86 -23.46
CA ASN A 52 -14.96 -6.87 -24.54
C ASN A 52 -14.44 -5.50 -24.04
N PRO A 53 -13.48 -4.84 -24.72
CA PRO A 53 -12.81 -3.63 -24.23
C PRO A 53 -13.64 -2.33 -24.26
N ASP A 54 -14.93 -2.39 -24.60
CA ASP A 54 -15.77 -1.21 -24.81
C ASP A 54 -17.09 -1.25 -24.03
N LYS A 55 -16.99 -1.31 -22.70
CA LYS A 55 -18.12 -1.08 -21.80
C LYS A 55 -17.89 0.21 -21.04
N THR A 56 -18.60 1.27 -21.42
CA THR A 56 -18.94 2.32 -20.46
C THR A 56 -19.85 1.68 -19.39
N PRO A 57 -19.47 1.61 -18.10
CA PRO A 57 -20.26 0.88 -17.13
C PRO A 57 -21.56 1.64 -16.84
N SER A 58 -22.70 0.96 -16.93
CA SER A 58 -23.89 1.35 -16.16
C SER A 58 -23.53 1.25 -14.66
N PRO A 59 -24.00 2.16 -13.79
CA PRO A 59 -23.73 2.07 -12.37
C PRO A 59 -24.13 0.70 -11.84
N SER A 60 -23.21 0.02 -11.15
CA SER A 60 -23.49 -1.25 -10.49
C SER A 60 -24.47 -1.01 -9.33
N GLU A 61 -25.41 -1.93 -9.13
CA GLU A 61 -26.31 -1.88 -7.97
C GLU A 61 -25.62 -2.38 -6.67
N ASP A 62 -24.46 -3.02 -6.77
CA ASP A 62 -23.69 -3.45 -5.58
C ASP A 62 -22.85 -2.27 -5.04
N PRO A 63 -23.08 -1.85 -3.78
CA PRO A 63 -22.42 -0.68 -3.21
C PRO A 63 -20.89 -0.81 -3.12
N TYR A 64 -20.36 -2.04 -3.03
CA TYR A 64 -18.92 -2.28 -2.97
C TYR A 64 -18.26 -2.06 -4.34
N VAL A 65 -18.96 -2.40 -5.43
CA VAL A 65 -18.48 -2.13 -6.79
C VAL A 65 -18.42 -0.64 -7.05
N GLU A 66 -19.49 0.12 -6.75
CA GLU A 66 -19.47 1.58 -6.91
C GLU A 66 -18.40 2.24 -6.02
N GLN A 67 -18.17 1.70 -4.82
CA GLN A 67 -17.10 2.18 -3.95
C GLN A 67 -15.71 2.00 -4.58
N GLY A 68 -15.44 0.84 -5.20
CA GLY A 68 -14.21 0.58 -5.94
C GLY A 68 -14.03 1.51 -7.15
N GLU A 69 -15.08 1.64 -7.96
CA GLU A 69 -15.14 2.56 -9.11
C GLU A 69 -14.85 4.01 -8.70
N SER A 70 -15.46 4.47 -7.60
CA SER A 70 -15.23 5.82 -7.09
C SER A 70 -13.78 6.01 -6.64
N ALA A 71 -13.17 5.01 -6.01
CA ALA A 71 -11.77 5.06 -5.61
C ALA A 71 -10.83 5.15 -6.83
N PHE A 72 -11.11 4.38 -7.88
CA PHE A 72 -10.36 4.45 -9.14
C PHE A 72 -10.45 5.84 -9.78
N ARG A 73 -11.66 6.40 -9.92
CA ARG A 73 -11.85 7.75 -10.50
C ARG A 73 -11.08 8.82 -9.74
N GLU A 74 -11.09 8.75 -8.41
CA GLU A 74 -10.39 9.71 -7.55
C GLU A 74 -8.87 9.59 -7.66
N VAL A 75 -8.32 8.36 -7.63
CA VAL A 75 -6.88 8.16 -7.76
C VAL A 75 -6.39 8.55 -9.15
N LYS A 76 -7.17 8.31 -10.22
CA LYS A 76 -6.82 8.76 -11.57
C LYS A 76 -6.62 10.27 -11.62
N GLN A 77 -7.56 11.04 -11.05
CA GLN A 77 -7.45 12.51 -10.97
C GLN A 77 -6.29 12.97 -10.09
N LEU A 78 -5.99 12.24 -9.01
CA LEU A 78 -4.85 12.54 -8.14
C LEU A 78 -3.51 12.34 -8.87
N LEU A 79 -3.39 11.30 -9.70
CA LEU A 79 -2.18 11.03 -10.49
C LEU A 79 -1.92 12.07 -11.59
N GLU A 80 -2.93 12.85 -11.99
CA GLU A 80 -2.81 13.95 -12.97
C GLU A 80 -2.26 15.25 -12.36
N LYS A 81 -2.09 15.30 -11.02
CA LYS A 81 -1.50 16.46 -10.33
C LYS A 81 -0.02 16.61 -10.68
N ASP A 82 0.45 17.85 -10.78
CA ASP A 82 1.83 18.21 -11.13
C ASP A 82 2.65 18.76 -9.95
N ASP A 83 2.02 18.97 -8.80
CA ASP A 83 2.58 19.57 -7.59
C ASP A 83 3.09 18.54 -6.55
N TRP A 84 3.50 17.36 -7.00
CA TRP A 84 4.11 16.34 -6.14
C TRP A 84 5.51 16.75 -5.68
N GLU A 85 5.75 16.70 -4.37
CA GLU A 85 7.05 17.01 -3.74
C GLU A 85 7.79 15.72 -3.36
N THR A 86 9.00 15.50 -3.88
CA THR A 86 9.86 14.37 -3.45
C THR A 86 10.26 14.53 -1.99
N VAL A 87 10.06 13.47 -1.19
CA VAL A 87 10.42 13.42 0.23
C VAL A 87 11.55 12.45 0.55
N GLU A 88 11.75 11.42 -0.28
CA GLU A 88 12.81 10.44 -0.11
C GLU A 88 13.16 9.82 -1.48
N GLU A 89 14.42 9.49 -1.68
CA GLU A 89 14.90 8.75 -2.85
C GLU A 89 16.01 7.79 -2.40
N GLU A 90 15.79 6.49 -2.59
CA GLU A 90 16.68 5.44 -2.11
C GLU A 90 16.68 4.26 -3.10
N ASP A 91 17.85 3.83 -3.57
CA ASP A 91 18.05 2.66 -4.42
C ASP A 91 17.14 2.56 -5.66
N GLY A 92 16.79 3.70 -6.27
CA GLY A 92 15.89 3.78 -7.44
C GLY A 92 14.40 3.67 -7.08
N ILE A 93 14.05 3.90 -5.83
CA ILE A 93 12.69 4.11 -5.33
C ILE A 93 12.57 5.59 -4.98
N VAL A 94 11.58 6.27 -5.55
CA VAL A 94 11.28 7.67 -5.25
C VAL A 94 9.96 7.73 -4.50
N VAL A 95 9.92 8.44 -3.38
CA VAL A 95 8.67 8.73 -2.65
C VAL A 95 8.37 10.21 -2.74
N LYS A 96 7.14 10.54 -3.15
CA LYS A 96 6.61 11.89 -3.25
C LYS A 96 5.39 12.05 -2.34
N LYS A 97 5.06 13.29 -2.01
CA LYS A 97 3.83 13.64 -1.30
C LYS A 97 3.05 14.73 -2.04
N HIS A 98 1.73 14.73 -1.85
CA HIS A 98 0.82 15.79 -2.27
C HIS A 98 -0.15 16.07 -1.14
N TYR A 99 -0.45 17.34 -0.81
CA TYR A 99 -1.40 17.64 0.25
C TYR A 99 -2.84 17.55 -0.27
N ASN A 100 -3.61 16.62 0.28
CA ASN A 100 -4.99 16.38 -0.09
C ASN A 100 -5.94 17.26 0.73
N ASP A 101 -6.53 18.25 0.08
CA ASP A 101 -7.47 19.17 0.71
C ASP A 101 -8.79 18.51 1.16
N LYS A 102 -9.22 17.44 0.50
CA LYS A 102 -10.46 16.72 0.84
C LYS A 102 -10.28 15.94 2.14
N TYR A 103 -9.15 15.27 2.31
CA TYR A 103 -8.86 14.43 3.49
C TYR A 103 -8.05 15.13 4.58
N LYS A 104 -7.59 16.36 4.32
CA LYS A 104 -6.75 17.18 5.22
C LYS A 104 -5.45 16.48 5.64
N ARG A 105 -4.89 15.68 4.74
CA ARG A 105 -3.70 14.81 4.95
C ARG A 105 -2.88 14.74 3.67
N TYR A 106 -1.68 14.17 3.72
CA TYR A 106 -0.88 13.97 2.52
C TYR A 106 -1.20 12.62 1.87
N ASP A 107 -1.36 12.64 0.56
CA ASP A 107 -1.19 11.45 -0.29
C ASP A 107 0.31 11.21 -0.47
N TYR A 108 0.71 9.95 -0.51
CA TYR A 108 2.07 9.54 -0.80
C TYR A 108 2.10 8.68 -2.05
N LEU A 109 3.11 8.89 -2.89
CA LEU A 109 3.31 8.16 -4.13
C LEU A 109 4.73 7.59 -4.13
N SER A 110 4.88 6.27 -4.10
CA SER A 110 6.17 5.64 -4.39
C SER A 110 6.24 5.22 -5.85
N GLU A 111 7.40 5.36 -6.47
CA GLU A 111 7.66 5.03 -7.86
C GLU A 111 8.92 4.18 -7.96
N THR A 112 8.86 3.09 -8.73
CA THR A 112 10.04 2.27 -9.03
C THR A 112 9.88 1.44 -10.30
N VAL A 113 10.94 0.75 -10.72
CA VAL A 113 10.93 -0.15 -11.88
C VAL A 113 11.14 -1.59 -11.42
N LEU A 114 10.27 -2.49 -11.88
CA LEU A 114 10.29 -3.91 -11.58
C LEU A 114 10.78 -4.71 -12.79
N ASN A 115 11.71 -5.63 -12.56
CA ASN A 115 12.19 -6.56 -13.59
C ASN A 115 11.24 -7.77 -13.71
N ALA A 116 10.05 -7.49 -14.23
CA ALA A 116 9.02 -8.43 -14.66
C ALA A 116 8.00 -7.67 -15.53
N SER A 117 7.23 -8.40 -16.33
CA SER A 117 6.14 -7.88 -17.15
C SER A 117 4.96 -7.39 -16.31
N ALA A 118 4.21 -6.43 -16.84
CA ALA A 118 3.09 -5.81 -16.14
C ALA A 118 1.99 -6.83 -15.79
N GLU A 119 1.76 -7.81 -16.67
CA GLU A 119 0.79 -8.88 -16.46
C GLU A 119 1.18 -9.80 -15.29
N VAL A 120 2.46 -10.18 -15.19
CA VAL A 120 2.97 -11.00 -14.09
C VAL A 120 2.83 -10.27 -12.75
N ILE A 121 3.20 -8.98 -12.70
CA ILE A 121 3.02 -8.14 -11.50
C ILE A 121 1.54 -8.01 -11.13
N PHE A 122 0.67 -7.75 -12.11
CA PHE A 122 -0.77 -7.65 -11.88
C PHE A 122 -1.35 -8.95 -11.29
N ASN A 123 -0.98 -10.10 -11.86
CA ASN A 123 -1.46 -11.39 -11.38
C ASN A 123 -1.02 -11.68 -9.95
N GLU A 124 0.23 -11.36 -9.60
CA GLU A 124 0.71 -11.51 -8.23
C GLU A 124 -0.07 -10.61 -7.25
N LEU A 125 -0.28 -9.34 -7.61
CA LEU A 125 -0.92 -8.36 -6.73
C LEU A 125 -2.45 -8.48 -6.66
N TRP A 126 -3.10 -9.18 -7.59
CA TRP A 126 -4.56 -9.38 -7.59
C TRP A 126 -4.99 -10.83 -7.30
N TRP A 127 -4.49 -11.79 -8.07
CA TRP A 127 -4.90 -13.19 -7.94
C TRP A 127 -4.15 -13.92 -6.84
N HIS A 128 -2.94 -13.49 -6.51
CA HIS A 128 -2.10 -14.11 -5.49
C HIS A 128 -1.79 -13.19 -4.32
N TYR A 129 -2.61 -12.16 -4.10
CA TYR A 129 -2.35 -11.13 -3.08
C TYR A 129 -2.16 -11.69 -1.66
N GLU A 130 -2.83 -12.81 -1.33
CA GLU A 130 -2.65 -13.51 -0.04
C GLU A 130 -1.24 -14.05 0.18
N ARG A 131 -0.43 -14.19 -0.88
CA ARG A 131 0.98 -14.57 -0.80
C ARG A 131 1.89 -13.39 -0.47
N SER A 132 1.40 -12.16 -0.51
CA SER A 132 2.22 -10.98 -0.25
C SER A 132 3.04 -11.03 1.05
N PRO A 133 2.57 -11.59 2.18
CA PRO A 133 3.39 -11.72 3.39
C PRO A 133 4.64 -12.60 3.23
N THR A 134 4.72 -13.43 2.19
CA THR A 134 5.89 -14.28 1.92
C THR A 134 7.09 -13.51 1.37
N TRP A 135 6.84 -12.32 0.79
CA TRP A 135 7.87 -11.47 0.20
C TRP A 135 7.83 -10.02 0.74
N ASN A 136 6.73 -9.59 1.36
CA ASN A 136 6.54 -8.26 1.94
C ASN A 136 6.48 -8.31 3.46
N ALA A 137 7.56 -7.89 4.12
CA ALA A 137 7.63 -7.84 5.58
C ALA A 137 6.74 -6.75 6.22
N GLU A 138 6.22 -5.79 5.46
CA GLU A 138 5.32 -4.73 5.96
C GLU A 138 3.90 -5.25 6.27
N THR A 139 3.58 -6.48 5.84
CA THR A 139 2.28 -7.12 6.08
C THR A 139 2.47 -8.48 6.72
N THR A 140 1.78 -8.72 7.84
CA THR A 140 1.82 -10.02 8.54
C THR A 140 0.69 -10.96 8.12
N GLY A 141 -0.31 -10.45 7.39
CA GLY A 141 -1.41 -11.26 6.87
C GLY A 141 -2.23 -10.52 5.83
N VAL A 142 -2.72 -11.26 4.85
CA VAL A 142 -3.70 -10.81 3.86
C VAL A 142 -4.76 -11.89 3.73
N GLU A 143 -6.03 -11.51 3.83
CA GLU A 143 -7.18 -12.41 3.80
C GLU A 143 -8.21 -11.87 2.81
N ILE A 144 -8.58 -12.66 1.78
CA ILE A 144 -9.69 -12.29 0.89
C ILE A 144 -11.01 -12.68 1.57
N ILE A 145 -11.68 -11.70 2.16
CA ILE A 145 -12.95 -11.87 2.88
C ILE A 145 -14.07 -12.30 1.91
N LYS A 146 -14.16 -11.64 0.76
CA LYS A 146 -15.19 -11.93 -0.24
C LYS A 146 -14.79 -11.41 -1.62
N ARG A 147 -14.93 -12.24 -2.65
CA ARG A 147 -14.92 -11.79 -4.05
C ARG A 147 -16.34 -11.40 -4.45
N ILE A 148 -16.55 -10.13 -4.78
CA ILE A 148 -17.86 -9.59 -5.23
C ILE A 148 -18.05 -9.88 -6.71
N SER A 149 -16.98 -9.73 -7.49
CA SER A 149 -16.89 -9.98 -8.93
C SER A 149 -15.45 -10.36 -9.31
N ASN A 150 -15.16 -10.54 -10.61
CA ASN A 150 -13.79 -10.78 -11.07
C ASN A 150 -12.85 -9.60 -10.81
N ASP A 151 -13.42 -8.40 -10.75
CA ASP A 151 -12.72 -7.13 -10.63
C ASP A 151 -12.92 -6.42 -9.31
N THR A 152 -13.75 -6.94 -8.41
CA THR A 152 -14.00 -6.33 -7.10
C THR A 152 -13.94 -7.39 -5.99
N MET A 153 -13.19 -7.09 -4.93
CA MET A 153 -13.12 -7.93 -3.73
C MET A 153 -13.06 -7.09 -2.45
N ILE A 154 -13.39 -7.71 -1.33
CA ILE A 154 -13.14 -7.18 0.00
C ILE A 154 -11.98 -8.00 0.58
N ALA A 155 -10.93 -7.31 1.01
CA ALA A 155 -9.77 -7.93 1.62
C ALA A 155 -9.42 -7.24 2.94
N ARG A 156 -8.89 -8.03 3.87
CA ARG A 156 -8.28 -7.56 5.12
C ARG A 156 -6.77 -7.70 5.01
N VAL A 157 -6.06 -6.62 5.28
CA VAL A 157 -4.59 -6.59 5.37
C VAL A 157 -4.19 -6.27 6.81
N ILE A 158 -3.26 -7.03 7.37
CA ILE A 158 -2.72 -6.82 8.71
C ILE A 158 -1.30 -6.27 8.55
N SER A 159 -1.05 -5.06 9.03
CA SER A 159 0.29 -4.46 8.99
C SER A 159 1.24 -5.20 9.94
N ALA A 160 2.52 -5.14 9.64
CA ALA A 160 3.56 -5.44 10.60
C ALA A 160 3.61 -4.39 11.73
N ASP A 161 4.44 -4.67 12.72
CA ASP A 161 4.84 -3.69 13.71
C ASP A 161 5.83 -2.72 13.05
N GLN A 162 5.55 -1.42 13.13
CA GLN A 162 6.40 -0.40 12.51
C GLN A 162 7.57 0.02 13.42
N GLY A 163 7.98 -0.84 14.37
CA GLY A 163 9.16 -0.66 15.21
C GLY A 163 9.01 0.43 16.26
N SER A 164 7.78 0.82 16.59
CA SER A 164 7.49 1.84 17.61
C SER A 164 6.49 1.31 18.62
N PRO A 165 6.78 1.37 19.93
CA PRO A 165 5.84 0.91 20.96
C PRO A 165 4.53 1.71 20.97
N TYR A 166 4.51 2.86 20.28
CA TYR A 166 3.34 3.73 20.15
C TYR A 166 2.54 3.48 18.86
N ILE A 167 3.09 2.71 17.92
CA ILE A 167 2.47 2.37 16.64
C ILE A 167 2.29 0.84 16.59
N THR A 168 1.22 0.34 17.22
CA THR A 168 0.82 -1.07 17.19
C THR A 168 0.43 -1.57 15.78
N ARG A 169 0.20 -2.88 15.62
CA ARG A 169 -0.33 -3.43 14.35
C ARG A 169 -1.73 -2.89 14.04
N ARG A 170 -2.01 -2.64 12.77
CA ARG A 170 -3.33 -2.22 12.26
C ARG A 170 -3.89 -3.31 11.37
N ASP A 171 -5.21 -3.51 11.42
CA ASP A 171 -5.92 -4.17 10.33
C ASP A 171 -6.57 -3.10 9.43
N PHE A 172 -6.58 -3.38 8.12
CA PHE A 172 -7.19 -2.54 7.10
C PHE A 172 -8.18 -3.41 6.34
N LEU A 173 -9.47 -3.13 6.52
CA LEU A 173 -10.54 -3.74 5.75
C LEU A 173 -10.92 -2.80 4.61
N SER A 174 -10.63 -3.20 3.38
CA SER A 174 -10.84 -2.35 2.21
C SER A 174 -11.60 -3.11 1.12
N VAL A 175 -12.39 -2.37 0.35
CA VAL A 175 -12.78 -2.85 -0.98
C VAL A 175 -11.61 -2.59 -1.93
N TYR A 176 -11.30 -3.57 -2.75
CA TYR A 176 -10.33 -3.50 -3.83
C TYR A 176 -11.07 -3.65 -5.14
N SER A 177 -10.67 -2.87 -6.14
CA SER A 177 -11.12 -3.04 -7.52
C SER A 177 -9.94 -2.94 -8.49
N TRP A 178 -9.97 -3.68 -9.59
CA TRP A 178 -8.99 -3.47 -10.66
C TRP A 178 -9.59 -2.96 -11.95
N HIS A 179 -8.79 -2.16 -12.66
CA HIS A 179 -9.13 -1.51 -13.93
C HIS A 179 -7.97 -1.67 -14.89
N HIS A 180 -8.27 -1.76 -16.18
CA HIS A 180 -7.26 -1.75 -17.24
C HIS A 180 -7.60 -0.62 -18.22
N VAL A 181 -6.72 0.37 -18.30
CA VAL A 181 -6.88 1.54 -19.17
C VAL A 181 -5.63 1.66 -20.03
N ASP A 182 -5.86 1.68 -21.34
CA ASP A 182 -4.81 1.53 -22.35
C ASP A 182 -4.03 0.22 -22.10
N ASP A 183 -2.77 0.33 -21.69
CA ASP A 183 -1.91 -0.81 -21.32
C ASP A 183 -1.58 -0.83 -19.81
N THR A 184 -2.23 -0.02 -18.98
CA THR A 184 -1.93 0.10 -17.54
C THR A 184 -2.99 -0.55 -16.67
N PHE A 185 -2.56 -1.40 -15.74
CA PHE A 185 -3.43 -1.94 -14.70
C PHE A 185 -3.44 -1.02 -13.47
N TYR A 186 -4.61 -0.85 -12.88
CA TYR A 186 -4.84 -0.13 -11.65
C TYR A 186 -5.50 -1.09 -10.67
N ILE A 187 -4.94 -1.29 -9.48
CA ILE A 187 -5.58 -2.01 -8.37
C ILE A 187 -5.83 -0.99 -7.27
N CYS A 188 -7.03 -0.43 -7.25
CA CYS A 188 -7.38 0.64 -6.33
C CYS A 188 -8.22 0.13 -5.17
N TYR A 189 -8.03 0.73 -4.00
CA TYR A 189 -8.67 0.30 -2.78
C TYR A 189 -9.01 1.45 -1.84
N VAL A 190 -10.05 1.25 -1.04
CA VAL A 190 -10.55 2.21 -0.06
C VAL A 190 -11.21 1.48 1.10
N SER A 191 -11.13 2.04 2.31
CA SER A 191 -11.72 1.43 3.51
C SER A 191 -13.20 1.16 3.35
N THR A 192 -13.64 0.02 3.85
CA THR A 192 -15.06 -0.35 3.84
C THR A 192 -15.48 -1.00 5.15
N GLU A 193 -16.79 -1.15 5.32
CA GLU A 193 -17.38 -1.93 6.40
C GLU A 193 -18.03 -3.18 5.81
N PHE A 194 -17.78 -4.33 6.46
CA PHE A 194 -18.36 -5.60 6.05
C PHE A 194 -18.80 -6.40 7.29
N PRO A 195 -20.08 -6.79 7.39
CA PRO A 195 -20.57 -7.53 8.56
C PRO A 195 -19.83 -8.83 8.86
N GLY A 196 -19.27 -9.50 7.84
CA GLY A 196 -18.49 -10.73 8.02
C GLY A 196 -17.06 -10.50 8.53
N ALA A 197 -16.62 -9.25 8.69
CA ALA A 197 -15.27 -8.89 9.11
C ALA A 197 -15.26 -7.69 10.08
N PRO A 198 -15.96 -7.77 11.23
CA PRO A 198 -16.05 -6.66 12.17
C PRO A 198 -14.68 -6.30 12.76
N SER A 199 -14.58 -5.10 13.35
CA SER A 199 -13.43 -4.71 14.16
C SER A 199 -13.35 -5.60 15.40
N ASN A 200 -12.14 -5.93 15.84
CA ASN A 200 -11.90 -6.64 17.09
C ASN A 200 -10.94 -5.83 17.99
N GLU A 201 -10.66 -6.33 19.19
CA GLU A 201 -9.73 -5.69 20.13
C GLU A 201 -8.25 -6.06 19.87
N GLU A 202 -8.00 -7.02 18.98
CA GLU A 202 -6.65 -7.49 18.66
C GLU A 202 -5.88 -6.45 17.82
N TYR A 203 -6.59 -5.73 16.95
CA TYR A 203 -6.02 -4.72 16.05
C TYR A 203 -6.79 -3.41 16.12
N THR A 204 -6.05 -2.30 16.07
CA THR A 204 -6.68 -1.00 15.79
C THR A 204 -7.04 -0.96 14.31
N ARG A 205 -8.33 -0.81 13.97
CA ARG A 205 -8.80 -0.65 12.58
C ARG A 205 -8.30 0.64 11.96
N GLY A 206 -7.27 0.54 11.12
CA GLY A 206 -6.82 1.63 10.26
C GLY A 206 -7.81 1.89 9.13
N SER A 207 -7.64 2.99 8.43
CA SER A 207 -8.43 3.32 7.25
C SER A 207 -7.56 3.88 6.12
N HIS A 208 -7.71 3.33 4.93
CA HIS A 208 -7.32 3.94 3.66
C HIS A 208 -8.40 4.90 3.14
N ASN A 209 -7.99 6.10 2.77
CA ASN A 209 -8.65 6.87 1.71
C ASN A 209 -8.27 6.25 0.35
N PRO A 210 -8.91 6.63 -0.77
CA PRO A 210 -8.62 6.07 -2.09
C PRO A 210 -7.12 6.00 -2.39
N SER A 211 -6.64 4.77 -2.55
CA SER A 211 -5.24 4.39 -2.73
C SER A 211 -5.16 3.41 -3.90
N CYS A 212 -4.00 3.22 -4.52
CA CYS A 212 -3.91 2.37 -5.70
C CYS A 212 -2.50 1.89 -6.02
N PHE A 213 -2.38 0.67 -6.52
CA PHE A 213 -1.22 0.20 -7.25
C PHE A 213 -1.43 0.45 -8.75
N VAL A 214 -0.44 1.06 -9.40
CA VAL A 214 -0.45 1.37 -10.83
C VAL A 214 0.70 0.62 -11.47
N ILE A 215 0.38 -0.20 -12.47
CA ILE A 215 1.27 -1.19 -13.06
C ILE A 215 1.28 -0.92 -14.57
N SER A 216 2.29 -0.18 -15.02
CA SER A 216 2.41 0.23 -16.42
C SER A 216 3.57 -0.49 -17.10
N PRO A 217 3.37 -1.11 -18.27
CA PRO A 217 4.46 -1.72 -19.03
C PRO A 217 5.42 -0.65 -19.55
N ARG A 218 6.67 -1.05 -19.75
CA ARG A 218 7.73 -0.24 -20.35
C ARG A 218 8.20 -0.87 -21.65
N ALA A 219 8.81 -0.06 -22.51
CA ALA A 219 9.35 -0.51 -23.80
C ALA A 219 10.49 -1.54 -23.67
N ASP A 220 11.16 -1.60 -22.52
CA ASP A 220 12.23 -2.57 -22.21
C ASP A 220 11.71 -3.91 -21.68
N GLY A 221 10.38 -4.10 -21.62
CA GLY A 221 9.74 -5.30 -21.07
C GLY A 221 9.61 -5.30 -19.54
N PHE A 222 10.13 -4.27 -18.86
CA PHE A 222 9.98 -4.09 -17.42
C PHE A 222 8.66 -3.39 -17.09
N THR A 223 8.38 -3.26 -15.80
CA THR A 223 7.18 -2.59 -15.30
C THR A 223 7.55 -1.31 -14.55
N ALA A 224 6.92 -0.19 -14.91
CA ALA A 224 6.88 1.00 -14.06
C ALA A 224 5.78 0.80 -13.01
N PHE A 225 6.19 0.60 -11.76
CA PHE A 225 5.29 0.41 -10.64
C PHE A 225 5.15 1.70 -9.84
N ARG A 226 3.91 2.07 -9.54
CA ARG A 226 3.61 3.18 -8.64
C ARG A 226 2.61 2.77 -7.57
N SER A 227 2.81 3.18 -6.33
CA SER A 227 1.89 2.95 -5.22
C SER A 227 1.43 4.28 -4.63
N VAL A 228 0.16 4.59 -4.79
CA VAL A 228 -0.52 5.71 -4.12
C VAL A 228 -1.07 5.21 -2.79
N LEU A 229 -0.71 5.87 -1.70
CA LEU A 229 -1.17 5.55 -0.36
C LEU A 229 -1.65 6.79 0.38
N ASN A 230 -2.86 6.72 0.90
CA ASN A 230 -3.39 7.67 1.87
C ASN A 230 -4.03 6.89 3.03
N ALA A 231 -3.27 6.74 4.11
CA ALA A 231 -3.67 5.96 5.27
C ALA A 231 -3.85 6.85 6.51
N ASP A 232 -4.87 6.52 7.29
CA ASP A 232 -5.08 6.98 8.67
C ASP A 232 -4.99 5.78 9.60
N ALA A 233 -3.87 5.68 10.32
CA ALA A 233 -3.64 4.63 11.31
C ALA A 233 -4.26 4.93 12.69
N LYS A 234 -5.08 6.00 12.78
CA LYS A 234 -5.78 6.49 13.98
C LYS A 234 -4.83 6.66 15.16
N VAL A 235 -3.64 7.20 14.89
CA VAL A 235 -2.66 7.54 15.92
C VAL A 235 -3.09 8.81 16.66
N TYR A 236 -2.57 9.01 17.86
CA TYR A 236 -2.72 10.30 18.52
C TYR A 236 -2.06 11.40 17.69
N ALA A 237 -2.67 12.60 17.66
CA ALA A 237 -2.21 13.70 16.81
C ALA A 237 -0.74 14.07 16.99
N PHE A 238 -0.18 13.93 18.21
CA PHE A 238 1.23 14.22 18.47
C PHE A 238 2.20 13.16 17.88
N LEU A 239 1.69 11.97 17.51
CA LEU A 239 2.45 10.90 16.86
C LEU A 239 2.38 10.96 15.33
N GLU A 240 1.57 11.85 14.75
CA GLU A 240 1.43 12.02 13.29
C GLU A 240 2.76 12.20 12.55
N PRO A 241 3.73 13.01 13.04
CA PRO A 241 5.03 13.12 12.37
C PRO A 241 5.80 11.79 12.33
N ILE A 242 5.72 10.99 13.40
CA ILE A 242 6.38 9.69 13.50
C ILE A 242 5.70 8.70 12.56
N PHE A 243 4.36 8.68 12.54
CA PHE A 243 3.59 7.83 11.63
C PHE A 243 3.93 8.11 10.16
N ARG A 244 4.09 9.38 9.78
CA ARG A 244 4.47 9.75 8.41
C ARG A 244 5.84 9.22 8.01
N VAL A 245 6.83 9.33 8.89
CA VAL A 245 8.16 8.75 8.64
C VAL A 245 8.08 7.23 8.52
N ALA A 246 7.34 6.57 9.42
CA ALA A 246 7.14 5.12 9.37
C ALA A 246 6.43 4.68 8.09
N MET A 247 5.45 5.44 7.61
CA MET A 247 4.73 5.16 6.36
C MET A 247 5.62 5.33 5.12
N ILE A 248 6.43 6.38 5.05
CA ILE A 248 7.42 6.55 3.96
C ILE A 248 8.37 5.36 3.93
N ARG A 249 8.89 4.94 5.09
CA ARG A 249 9.77 3.77 5.20
C ARG A 249 9.06 2.48 4.79
N ALA A 250 7.80 2.28 5.18
CA ALA A 250 7.00 1.14 4.75
C ALA A 250 6.83 1.09 3.23
N MET A 251 6.59 2.23 2.57
CA MET A 251 6.45 2.29 1.11
C MET A 251 7.77 1.96 0.39
N ILE A 252 8.91 2.37 0.94
CA ILE A 252 10.24 2.03 0.41
C ILE A 252 10.51 0.54 0.58
N ASN A 253 10.28 0.01 1.78
CA ASN A 253 10.48 -1.40 2.08
C ASN A 253 9.60 -2.29 1.19
N TYR A 254 8.32 -1.93 1.00
CA TYR A 254 7.41 -2.62 0.09
C TYR A 254 7.95 -2.62 -1.35
N ALA A 255 8.35 -1.45 -1.86
CA ALA A 255 8.88 -1.33 -3.21
C ALA A 255 10.19 -2.11 -3.39
N ALA A 256 11.07 -2.10 -2.40
CA ALA A 256 12.32 -2.86 -2.41
C ALA A 256 12.07 -4.38 -2.39
N ALA A 257 11.16 -4.85 -1.53
CA ALA A 257 10.77 -6.26 -1.47
C ALA A 257 10.14 -6.73 -2.79
N LEU A 258 9.22 -5.94 -3.37
CA LEU A 258 8.61 -6.28 -4.65
C LEU A 258 9.63 -6.28 -5.79
N ARG A 259 10.62 -5.38 -5.77
CA ARG A 259 11.73 -5.39 -6.75
C ARG A 259 12.60 -6.65 -6.65
N GLU A 260 12.89 -7.11 -5.44
CA GLU A 260 13.67 -8.33 -5.24
C GLU A 260 12.86 -9.57 -5.64
N TYR A 261 11.54 -9.53 -5.44
CA TYR A 261 10.65 -10.64 -5.73
C TYR A 261 10.28 -10.75 -7.22
N ALA A 262 10.11 -9.63 -7.92
CA ALA A 262 9.64 -9.57 -9.30
C ALA A 262 10.37 -10.51 -10.28
N PRO A 263 11.72 -10.58 -10.31
CA PRO A 263 12.42 -11.50 -11.22
C PRO A 263 12.10 -12.99 -10.98
N LYS A 264 11.72 -13.34 -9.75
CA LYS A 264 11.38 -14.73 -9.37
C LYS A 264 10.02 -15.13 -9.94
N LEU A 265 9.15 -14.17 -10.22
CA LEU A 265 7.80 -14.41 -10.78
C LEU A 265 7.85 -14.82 -12.26
N GLU A 266 8.73 -14.22 -13.05
CA GLU A 266 8.93 -14.59 -14.47
C GLU A 266 9.47 -16.03 -14.66
N GLY A 267 10.09 -16.60 -13.62
CA GLY A 267 10.53 -18.00 -13.64
C GLY A 267 9.42 -19.01 -13.29
N LEU A 268 8.23 -18.53 -12.91
CA LEU A 268 7.09 -19.35 -12.48
C LEU A 268 5.95 -19.38 -13.52
N SER A 269 6.04 -18.56 -14.58
CA SER A 269 5.06 -18.46 -15.67
C SER A 269 5.26 -19.45 -16.82
#